data_AF-A0A1Y3VTF9-F1
#
_entry.id   AF-A0A1Y3VTF9-F1
#
_cell.length_a   1.000
_cell.length_b   1.000
_cell.length_c   1.000
_cell.angle_alpha   90.00
_cell.angle_beta   90.00
_cell.angle_gamma   90.00
#
_symmetry.space_group_name_H-M   'P 1'
#
loop_
_entity.id
_entity.type
_entity.pdbx_description
1 polymer ?
#
loop_
_entity_poly.entity_id
_entity_poly.type
_entity_poly.pdbx_seq_one_letter_code
_entity_poly.pdbx_strand_id
1 'polypeptide(L)'
;MTRINFLLVLVAIVLFGSCAESPLDMDQENLILPDLQIMNNKKELPAEFQDVPLIIKDALLGLYETKIGANLVNRAAEALKNSGIKARFVYQLGLKNTFKYIGNGCVEYNFAEMSTGDILQLVFHELIHMAQEPKGRLSYLLETEIEAYLGQYFYCMMSGKEFKALRGNNLNFEEKIKSLAQFFDIYTGKTTNESMFQHAFLIAFTEIGLHPLYGSDKGWKIGPSPYSVRILSSLMIN
;
A
#
# COMPACT_ATOMS: atom_id res chain seq x y z
N MET A 1 -25.61 57.37 -43.78
CA MET A 1 -24.88 56.84 -42.62
C MET A 1 -25.83 55.88 -41.90
N THR A 2 -25.71 54.56 -42.07
CA THR A 2 -25.10 53.59 -41.10
C THR A 2 -25.69 53.75 -39.68
N ARG A 3 -26.39 52.80 -39.03
CA ARG A 3 -26.16 51.35 -38.76
C ARG A 3 -27.48 50.74 -38.19
N ILE A 4 -27.96 49.58 -38.64
CA ILE A 4 -27.64 48.19 -38.22
C ILE A 4 -28.29 47.73 -36.88
N ASN A 5 -29.31 46.87 -37.06
CA ASN A 5 -29.62 45.58 -36.41
C ASN A 5 -29.72 45.46 -34.88
N PHE A 6 -30.95 45.38 -34.36
CA PHE A 6 -31.26 44.70 -33.09
C PHE A 6 -32.61 43.95 -33.12
N LEU A 7 -32.99 43.40 -34.28
CA LEU A 7 -34.23 42.65 -34.44
C LEU A 7 -33.98 41.39 -35.26
N LEU A 8 -33.27 40.38 -34.71
CA LEU A 8 -33.21 39.01 -35.24
C LEU A 8 -32.38 37.99 -34.40
N VAL A 9 -32.38 38.04 -33.07
CA VAL A 9 -31.73 36.97 -32.25
C VAL A 9 -32.60 36.43 -31.11
N LEU A 10 -33.83 36.94 -30.92
CA LEU A 10 -34.69 36.54 -29.80
C LEU A 10 -35.80 35.53 -30.18
N VAL A 11 -35.65 34.82 -31.30
CA VAL A 11 -36.64 33.82 -31.81
C VAL A 11 -36.05 32.39 -31.92
N ALA A 12 -34.83 32.15 -31.43
CA ALA A 12 -34.19 30.82 -31.51
C ALA A 12 -33.95 30.13 -30.15
N ILE A 13 -34.67 30.51 -29.08
CA ILE A 13 -34.49 29.91 -27.74
C ILE A 13 -35.60 28.89 -27.38
N VAL A 14 -36.63 28.68 -28.21
CA VAL A 14 -37.81 27.91 -27.77
C VAL A 14 -38.11 26.62 -28.54
N LEU A 15 -37.44 26.27 -29.65
CA LEU A 15 -37.99 25.21 -30.54
C LEU A 15 -37.03 24.16 -31.12
N PHE A 16 -35.88 23.85 -30.51
CA PHE A 16 -35.15 22.61 -30.83
C PHE A 16 -34.34 22.09 -29.63
N GLY A 17 -34.61 20.84 -29.20
CA GLY A 17 -33.59 20.02 -28.55
C GLY A 17 -33.95 19.43 -27.19
N SER A 18 -34.76 18.38 -27.21
CA SER A 18 -35.03 17.46 -26.11
C SER A 18 -33.78 16.66 -25.69
N CYS A 19 -33.80 16.17 -24.45
CA CYS A 19 -33.04 15.01 -23.92
C CYS A 19 -31.53 15.18 -23.64
N ALA A 20 -31.22 15.40 -22.35
CA ALA A 20 -30.06 14.76 -21.72
C ALA A 20 -30.34 14.61 -20.22
N GLU A 21 -30.88 13.45 -19.82
CA GLU A 21 -30.42 12.82 -18.57
C GLU A 21 -29.07 12.19 -18.88
N SER A 22 -28.04 12.52 -18.10
CA SER A 22 -27.11 11.54 -17.52
C SER A 22 -26.13 12.26 -16.58
N PRO A 23 -25.48 11.52 -15.67
CA PRO A 23 -25.39 11.85 -14.26
C PRO A 23 -24.21 12.79 -14.01
N LEU A 24 -24.06 13.19 -12.75
CA LEU A 24 -22.80 13.62 -12.19
C LEU A 24 -21.72 12.56 -12.49
N ASP A 25 -21.05 12.69 -13.64
CA ASP A 25 -19.66 12.29 -13.78
C ASP A 25 -18.92 13.16 -12.75
N MET A 26 -18.73 12.61 -11.55
CA MET A 26 -17.57 13.02 -10.77
C MET A 26 -16.39 12.67 -11.65
N ASP A 27 -15.85 13.67 -12.33
CA ASP A 27 -14.53 13.62 -12.91
C ASP A 27 -13.62 13.02 -11.84
N GLN A 28 -13.26 11.75 -12.03
CA GLN A 28 -12.17 11.12 -11.32
C GLN A 28 -10.97 11.96 -11.74
N GLU A 29 -10.66 13.00 -10.95
CA GLU A 29 -9.43 13.75 -11.09
C GLU A 29 -8.33 12.70 -11.21
N ASN A 30 -7.77 12.62 -12.42
CA ASN A 30 -6.63 11.80 -12.73
C ASN A 30 -5.50 12.36 -11.88
N LEU A 31 -5.41 11.90 -10.64
CA LEU A 31 -4.27 12.07 -9.73
C LEU A 31 -3.13 11.22 -10.31
N ILE A 32 -2.64 11.68 -11.45
CA ILE A 32 -1.39 11.27 -12.05
C ILE A 32 -0.33 11.76 -11.07
N LEU A 33 0.35 10.83 -10.41
CA LEU A 33 1.51 11.13 -9.58
C LEU A 33 2.65 11.55 -10.52
N PRO A 34 3.02 12.85 -10.60
CA PRO A 34 3.94 13.35 -11.63
C PRO A 34 5.31 12.67 -11.56
N ASP A 35 5.73 12.26 -10.37
CA ASP A 35 7.02 11.60 -10.12
C ASP A 35 7.02 10.10 -10.45
N LEU A 36 5.85 9.45 -10.58
CA LEU A 36 5.75 8.03 -10.93
C LEU A 36 5.69 7.79 -12.44
N GLN A 37 5.47 8.83 -13.25
CA GLN A 37 5.51 8.74 -14.70
C GLN A 37 6.89 8.35 -15.25
N ILE A 38 7.95 8.36 -14.42
CA ILE A 38 9.34 8.18 -14.85
C ILE A 38 9.69 6.70 -15.13
N MET A 39 8.89 5.73 -14.68
CA MET A 39 9.24 4.31 -14.85
C MET A 39 8.56 3.64 -16.04
N ASN A 40 8.76 4.18 -17.22
CA ASN A 40 8.27 3.62 -18.47
C ASN A 40 9.13 2.45 -18.97
N ASN A 41 9.50 1.52 -18.08
CA ASN A 41 10.03 0.22 -18.47
C ASN A 41 8.84 -0.74 -18.57
N LYS A 42 8.71 -1.43 -19.71
CA LYS A 42 7.66 -2.39 -20.11
C LYS A 42 7.46 -3.57 -19.14
N LYS A 43 7.22 -3.33 -17.86
CA LYS A 43 6.86 -4.35 -16.88
C LYS A 43 5.34 -4.36 -16.78
N GLU A 44 4.76 -5.48 -17.16
CA GLU A 44 3.34 -5.73 -16.93
C GLU A 44 3.17 -6.23 -15.49
N LEU A 45 2.10 -5.77 -14.83
CA LEU A 45 1.73 -6.32 -13.53
C LEU A 45 1.23 -7.77 -13.70
N PRO A 46 1.44 -8.62 -12.69
CA PRO A 46 0.85 -9.96 -12.67
C PRO A 46 -0.67 -9.93 -12.86
N ALA A 47 -1.23 -11.00 -13.43
CA ALA A 47 -2.66 -11.08 -13.78
C ALA A 47 -3.61 -11.01 -12.56
N GLU A 48 -3.08 -11.23 -11.36
CA GLU A 48 -3.82 -11.12 -10.11
C GLU A 48 -4.06 -9.66 -9.70
N PHE A 49 -3.31 -8.72 -10.27
CA PHE A 49 -3.51 -7.28 -10.17
C PHE A 49 -4.17 -6.74 -11.46
N GLN A 50 -5.36 -7.26 -11.78
CA GLN A 50 -6.22 -6.73 -12.85
C GLN A 50 -7.13 -5.61 -12.32
N ASP A 51 -7.55 -4.70 -13.20
CA ASP A 51 -8.46 -3.58 -12.89
C ASP A 51 -7.98 -2.65 -11.76
N VAL A 52 -6.66 -2.48 -11.67
CA VAL A 52 -6.01 -1.63 -10.65
C VAL A 52 -6.21 -0.16 -11.00
N PRO A 53 -6.72 0.68 -10.08
CA PRO A 53 -6.76 2.13 -10.25
C PRO A 53 -5.38 2.68 -10.60
N LEU A 54 -5.31 3.65 -11.53
CA LEU A 54 -4.05 4.13 -12.10
C LEU A 54 -3.00 4.48 -11.02
N ILE A 55 -3.40 5.22 -9.99
CA ILE A 55 -2.51 5.62 -8.88
C ILE A 55 -1.89 4.42 -8.13
N ILE A 56 -2.64 3.32 -7.98
CA ILE A 56 -2.14 2.09 -7.35
C ILE A 56 -1.29 1.31 -8.35
N LYS A 57 -1.67 1.29 -9.64
CA LYS A 57 -0.89 0.65 -10.69
C LYS A 57 0.50 1.27 -10.76
N ASP A 58 0.58 2.59 -10.75
CA ASP A 58 1.82 3.34 -10.75
C ASP A 58 2.65 3.01 -9.49
N ALA A 59 2.03 2.98 -8.31
CA ALA A 59 2.73 2.58 -7.09
C ALA A 59 3.28 1.14 -7.15
N LEU A 60 2.48 0.17 -7.61
CA LEU A 60 2.92 -1.22 -7.80
C LEU A 60 4.09 -1.33 -8.79
N LEU A 61 4.05 -0.55 -9.88
CA LEU A 61 5.15 -0.48 -10.85
C LEU A 61 6.39 0.19 -10.23
N GLY A 62 6.21 1.22 -9.41
CA GLY A 62 7.30 1.88 -8.67
C GLY A 62 8.00 0.96 -7.67
N LEU A 63 7.33 -0.06 -7.13
CA LEU A 63 8.00 -1.05 -6.28
C LEU A 63 9.06 -1.88 -7.03
N TYR A 64 8.97 -1.98 -8.36
CA TYR A 64 9.97 -2.70 -9.18
C TYR A 64 11.32 -1.98 -9.29
N GLU A 65 11.48 -0.76 -8.74
CA GLU A 65 12.79 -0.08 -8.63
C GLU A 65 13.77 -0.84 -7.74
N THR A 66 13.24 -1.58 -6.77
CA THR A 66 14.06 -2.38 -5.86
C THR A 66 13.82 -3.87 -6.07
N LYS A 67 14.85 -4.67 -5.80
CA LYS A 67 14.73 -6.13 -5.84
C LYS A 67 13.68 -6.63 -4.85
N ILE A 68 13.68 -6.12 -3.62
CA ILE A 68 12.73 -6.53 -2.58
C ILE A 68 11.29 -6.17 -2.96
N GLY A 69 11.05 -4.98 -3.53
CA GLY A 69 9.73 -4.56 -4.00
C GLY A 69 9.23 -5.40 -5.17
N ALA A 70 10.09 -5.65 -6.17
CA ALA A 70 9.76 -6.56 -7.27
C ALA A 70 9.39 -7.98 -6.79
N ASN A 71 10.19 -8.53 -5.87
CA ASN A 71 9.95 -9.84 -5.29
C ASN A 71 8.64 -9.87 -4.49
N LEU A 72 8.33 -8.81 -3.74
CA LEU A 72 7.08 -8.72 -2.98
C LEU A 72 5.85 -8.66 -3.89
N VAL A 73 5.87 -7.84 -4.94
CA VAL A 73 4.74 -7.77 -5.90
C VAL A 73 4.47 -9.15 -6.50
N ASN A 74 5.52 -9.84 -6.96
CA ASN A 74 5.37 -11.19 -7.52
C ASN A 74 4.90 -12.21 -6.47
N ARG A 75 5.39 -12.11 -5.23
CA ARG A 75 5.01 -13.01 -4.13
C ARG A 75 3.55 -12.83 -3.72
N ALA A 76 3.07 -11.58 -3.64
CA ALA A 76 1.68 -11.29 -3.35
C ALA A 76 0.76 -11.80 -4.48
N ALA A 77 1.15 -11.61 -5.75
CA ALA A 77 0.44 -12.18 -6.88
C ALA A 77 0.39 -13.72 -6.83
N GLU A 78 1.52 -14.37 -6.56
CA GLU A 78 1.58 -15.82 -6.40
C GLU A 78 0.65 -16.31 -5.29
N ALA A 79 0.64 -15.63 -4.14
CA ALA A 79 -0.22 -15.97 -3.00
C ALA A 79 -1.71 -15.84 -3.34
N LEU A 80 -2.09 -14.77 -4.07
CA LEU A 80 -3.45 -14.57 -4.59
C LEU A 80 -3.85 -15.67 -5.58
N LYS A 81 -2.98 -15.96 -6.55
CA LYS A 81 -3.17 -17.02 -7.55
C LYS A 81 -3.41 -18.38 -6.90
N ASN A 82 -2.54 -18.77 -5.98
CA ASN A 82 -2.64 -20.04 -5.25
C ASN A 82 -3.91 -20.12 -4.39
N SER A 83 -4.50 -18.97 -4.06
CA SER A 83 -5.75 -18.87 -3.31
C SER A 83 -7.01 -18.80 -4.20
N GLY A 84 -6.83 -18.67 -5.51
CA GLY A 84 -7.92 -18.47 -6.48
C GLY A 84 -8.60 -17.10 -6.35
N ILE A 85 -7.85 -16.07 -5.97
CA ILE A 85 -8.36 -14.70 -5.72
C ILE A 85 -7.61 -13.71 -6.61
N LYS A 86 -8.28 -12.61 -6.97
CA LYS A 86 -7.66 -11.43 -7.58
C LYS A 86 -7.70 -10.26 -6.59
N ALA A 87 -6.75 -9.35 -6.71
CA ALA A 87 -6.77 -8.12 -5.94
C ALA A 87 -7.97 -7.25 -6.34
N ARG A 88 -8.60 -6.60 -5.36
CA ARG A 88 -9.71 -5.68 -5.57
C ARG A 88 -9.47 -4.43 -4.74
N PHE A 89 -9.69 -3.27 -5.37
CA PHE A 89 -9.44 -1.97 -4.76
C PHE A 89 -10.74 -1.20 -4.61
N VAL A 90 -11.00 -0.71 -3.40
CA VAL A 90 -12.22 0.03 -3.05
C VAL A 90 -11.81 1.40 -2.57
N TYR A 91 -12.19 2.42 -3.35
CA TYR A 91 -11.99 3.80 -2.91
C TYR A 91 -12.94 4.13 -1.76
N GLN A 92 -12.42 4.70 -0.67
CA GLN A 92 -13.20 5.09 0.50
C GLN A 92 -12.99 6.57 0.81
N LEU A 93 -14.00 7.40 0.50
CA LEU A 93 -13.92 8.86 0.68
C LEU A 93 -13.65 9.25 2.14
N GLY A 94 -14.26 8.53 3.10
CA GLY A 94 -14.12 8.79 4.53
C GLY A 94 -12.78 8.36 5.15
N LEU A 95 -11.91 7.67 4.41
CA LEU A 95 -10.65 7.10 4.91
C LEU A 95 -9.43 7.79 4.28
N LYS A 96 -9.24 9.09 4.50
CA LYS A 96 -8.07 9.82 3.98
C LYS A 96 -6.75 9.17 4.40
N ASN A 97 -5.69 9.37 3.60
CA ASN A 97 -4.34 8.88 3.84
C ASN A 97 -4.26 7.36 4.12
N THR A 98 -5.10 6.57 3.45
CA THR A 98 -5.26 5.14 3.73
C THR A 98 -4.95 4.30 2.51
N PHE A 99 -4.25 3.20 2.75
CA PHE A 99 -4.22 2.01 1.91
C PHE A 99 -4.21 0.85 2.89
N LYS A 100 -5.29 0.08 2.89
CA LYS A 100 -5.57 -0.91 3.92
C LYS A 100 -6.06 -2.20 3.32
N TYR A 101 -5.21 -3.20 3.42
CA TYR A 101 -5.61 -4.56 3.15
C TYR A 101 -6.59 -5.02 4.26
N ILE A 102 -7.72 -5.57 3.85
CA ILE A 102 -8.77 -6.05 4.77
C ILE A 102 -9.01 -7.57 4.66
N GLY A 103 -8.17 -8.27 3.90
CA GLY A 103 -8.29 -9.70 3.63
C GLY A 103 -9.01 -10.02 2.31
N ASN A 104 -8.94 -11.29 1.89
CA ASN A 104 -9.53 -11.79 0.64
C ASN A 104 -9.16 -10.97 -0.62
N GLY A 105 -7.89 -10.55 -0.74
CA GLY A 105 -7.43 -9.73 -1.86
C GLY A 105 -8.00 -8.30 -1.90
N CYS A 106 -8.78 -7.88 -0.90
CA CYS A 106 -9.42 -6.56 -0.89
C CYS A 106 -8.58 -5.51 -0.18
N VAL A 107 -8.44 -4.35 -0.82
CA VAL A 107 -7.78 -3.17 -0.27
C VAL A 107 -8.73 -1.98 -0.32
N GLU A 108 -8.88 -1.30 0.80
CA GLU A 108 -9.53 0.00 0.90
C GLU A 108 -8.49 1.10 0.77
N TYR A 109 -8.75 2.13 -0.04
CA TYR A 109 -7.75 3.17 -0.25
C TYR A 109 -8.35 4.57 -0.45
N ASN A 110 -7.55 5.57 -0.09
CA ASN A 110 -7.70 6.96 -0.46
C ASN A 110 -6.38 7.68 -0.09
N PHE A 111 -5.62 8.07 -1.11
CA PHE A 111 -4.31 8.69 -0.98
C PHE A 111 -4.36 10.22 -0.90
N ALA A 112 -5.52 10.82 -0.63
CA ALA A 112 -5.65 12.27 -0.54
C ALA A 112 -4.59 12.86 0.38
N GLU A 113 -3.78 13.79 -0.12
CA GLU A 113 -2.74 14.52 0.61
C GLU A 113 -1.46 13.71 0.93
N MET A 114 -1.28 12.50 0.39
CA MET A 114 -0.04 11.71 0.55
C MET A 114 1.00 12.02 -0.52
N SER A 115 2.27 12.03 -0.13
CA SER A 115 3.38 12.08 -1.10
C SER A 115 3.55 10.73 -1.82
N THR A 116 4.10 10.74 -3.04
CA THR A 116 4.48 9.53 -3.78
C THR A 116 5.32 8.56 -2.95
N GLY A 117 6.26 9.09 -2.17
CA GLY A 117 7.12 8.30 -1.29
C GLY A 117 6.35 7.59 -0.20
N ASP A 118 5.38 8.27 0.43
CA ASP A 118 4.55 7.69 1.48
C ASP A 118 3.57 6.64 0.91
N ILE A 119 3.03 6.88 -0.30
CA ILE A 119 2.19 5.92 -1.02
C ILE A 119 2.95 4.62 -1.27
N LEU A 120 4.17 4.68 -1.81
CA LEU A 120 5.00 3.50 -2.09
C LEU A 120 5.29 2.69 -0.83
N GLN A 121 5.64 3.38 0.27
CA GLN A 121 5.87 2.74 1.55
C GLN A 121 4.62 2.01 2.07
N LEU A 122 3.46 2.65 2.00
CA LEU A 122 2.21 2.06 2.48
C LEU A 122 1.74 0.90 1.59
N VAL A 123 1.89 1.02 0.26
CA VAL A 123 1.59 -0.09 -0.66
C VAL A 123 2.51 -1.28 -0.40
N PHE A 124 3.81 -1.05 -0.20
CA PHE A 124 4.74 -2.12 0.19
C PHE A 124 4.30 -2.81 1.49
N HIS A 125 3.96 -2.02 2.51
CA HIS A 125 3.52 -2.53 3.80
C HIS A 125 2.31 -3.46 3.65
N GLU A 126 1.24 -3.02 2.99
CA GLU A 126 0.03 -3.84 2.84
C GLU A 126 0.22 -5.07 1.95
N LEU A 127 1.15 -5.02 0.98
CA LEU A 127 1.48 -6.20 0.17
C LEU A 127 2.11 -7.32 1.00
N ILE A 128 2.81 -7.02 2.09
CA ILE A 128 3.28 -8.05 3.03
C ILE A 128 2.10 -8.83 3.59
N HIS A 129 1.05 -8.14 4.06
CA HIS A 129 -0.16 -8.79 4.56
C HIS A 129 -0.90 -9.56 3.48
N MET A 130 -0.97 -9.02 2.26
CA MET A 130 -1.57 -9.72 1.13
C MET A 130 -0.82 -11.02 0.79
N ALA A 131 0.51 -11.02 0.90
CA ALA A 131 1.34 -12.21 0.70
C ALA A 131 1.24 -13.21 1.86
N GLN A 132 1.09 -12.74 3.11
CA GLN A 132 0.94 -13.58 4.30
C GLN A 132 -0.44 -14.26 4.34
N GLU A 133 -1.50 -13.52 4.04
CA GLU A 133 -2.90 -13.94 4.22
C GLU A 133 -3.78 -13.50 3.02
N PRO A 134 -3.56 -14.09 1.83
CA PRO A 134 -4.28 -13.70 0.60
C PRO A 134 -5.80 -14.00 0.65
N LYS A 135 -6.21 -14.95 1.50
CA LYS A 135 -7.58 -15.45 1.63
C LYS A 135 -7.97 -15.59 3.09
N GLY A 136 -9.24 -15.34 3.37
CA GLY A 136 -9.82 -15.39 4.71
C GLY A 136 -9.83 -14.03 5.39
N ARG A 137 -10.14 -14.07 6.69
CA ARG A 137 -10.04 -12.90 7.57
C ARG A 137 -8.58 -12.72 7.96
N LEU A 138 -8.14 -11.47 8.00
CA LEU A 138 -6.83 -11.13 8.53
C LEU A 138 -6.70 -11.57 9.99
N SER A 139 -5.55 -12.16 10.30
CA SER A 139 -5.11 -12.39 11.66
C SER A 139 -4.62 -11.07 12.23
N TYR A 140 -5.24 -10.63 13.32
CA TYR A 140 -4.81 -9.46 14.09
C TYR A 140 -3.63 -9.86 14.99
N LEU A 141 -2.53 -10.28 14.36
CA LEU A 141 -1.30 -10.74 15.02
C LEU A 141 -0.24 -9.65 14.96
N LEU A 142 0.29 -9.23 16.10
CA LEU A 142 1.29 -8.15 16.12
C LEU A 142 2.59 -8.54 15.39
N GLU A 143 2.91 -9.84 15.29
CA GLU A 143 4.11 -10.29 14.57
C GLU A 143 4.04 -10.00 13.08
N THR A 144 2.84 -10.08 12.48
CA THR A 144 2.67 -9.87 11.04
C THR A 144 2.81 -8.40 10.71
N GLU A 145 2.35 -7.51 11.60
CA GLU A 145 2.53 -6.07 11.50
C GLU A 145 4.00 -5.66 11.67
N ILE A 146 4.70 -6.24 12.65
CA ILE A 146 6.14 -5.99 12.84
C ILE A 146 6.92 -6.46 11.61
N GLU A 147 6.59 -7.62 11.04
CA GLU A 147 7.18 -8.07 9.78
C GLU A 147 6.91 -7.07 8.64
N ALA A 148 5.70 -6.54 8.51
CA ALA A 148 5.36 -5.56 7.49
C ALA A 148 6.18 -4.27 7.64
N TYR A 149 6.31 -3.74 8.85
CA TYR A 149 7.16 -2.56 9.12
C TYR A 149 8.64 -2.82 8.90
N LEU A 150 9.15 -4.00 9.30
CA LEU A 150 10.54 -4.37 9.05
C LEU A 150 10.82 -4.47 7.55
N GLY A 151 9.89 -5.03 6.77
CA GLY A 151 9.95 -5.06 5.32
C GLY A 151 9.96 -3.66 4.70
N GLN A 152 9.04 -2.82 5.15
CA GLN A 152 8.94 -1.43 4.72
C GLN A 152 10.24 -0.66 4.99
N TYR A 153 10.85 -0.85 6.16
CA TYR A 153 12.16 -0.27 6.48
C TYR A 153 13.23 -0.70 5.47
N PHE A 154 13.34 -2.00 5.17
CA PHE A 154 14.33 -2.48 4.19
C PHE A 154 14.07 -1.95 2.78
N TYR A 155 12.81 -1.87 2.36
CA TYR A 155 12.44 -1.24 1.09
C TYR A 155 12.91 0.23 1.03
N CYS A 156 12.69 1.00 2.09
CA CYS A 156 13.13 2.39 2.17
C CYS A 156 14.66 2.51 2.06
N MET A 157 15.39 1.68 2.81
CA MET A 157 16.85 1.65 2.76
C MET A 157 17.37 1.33 1.36
N MET A 158 16.78 0.36 0.66
CA MET A 158 17.17 0.00 -0.71
C MET A 158 16.76 1.05 -1.74
N SER A 159 15.72 1.83 -1.46
CA SER A 159 15.25 2.92 -2.33
C SER A 159 15.93 4.26 -2.05
N GLY A 160 16.84 4.33 -1.06
CA GLY A 160 17.46 5.58 -0.62
C GLY A 160 16.47 6.58 0.00
N LYS A 161 15.38 6.08 0.59
CA LYS A 161 14.29 6.90 1.18
C LYS A 161 14.30 6.80 2.70
N GLU A 162 13.78 7.83 3.36
CA GLU A 162 13.53 7.80 4.80
C GLU A 162 12.35 6.85 5.11
N PHE A 163 12.55 5.98 6.10
CA PHE A 163 11.49 5.11 6.62
C PHE A 163 10.57 5.88 7.56
N LYS A 164 9.25 5.73 7.37
CA LYS A 164 8.23 6.29 8.26
C LYS A 164 7.20 5.23 8.62
N ALA A 165 6.86 5.07 9.90
CA ALA A 165 5.81 4.14 10.31
C ALA A 165 4.40 4.75 10.05
N LEU A 166 3.99 4.88 8.79
CA LEU A 166 2.88 5.75 8.35
C LEU A 166 1.53 5.52 9.05
N ARG A 167 1.19 4.30 9.48
CA ARG A 167 -0.06 4.07 10.23
C ARG A 167 0.04 4.45 11.70
N GLY A 168 1.23 4.33 12.29
CA GLY A 168 1.48 4.64 13.69
C GLY A 168 1.96 6.07 13.95
N ASN A 169 2.59 6.69 12.95
CA ASN A 169 3.34 7.94 13.05
C ASN A 169 4.12 8.05 14.38
N ASN A 170 4.87 7.00 14.72
CA ASN A 170 5.51 6.85 16.02
C ASN A 170 7.03 6.67 15.84
N LEU A 171 7.77 7.75 16.07
CA LEU A 171 9.24 7.77 15.99
C LEU A 171 9.91 6.75 16.95
N ASN A 172 9.35 6.53 18.14
CA ASN A 172 9.91 5.54 19.07
C ASN A 172 9.80 4.13 18.49
N PHE A 173 8.67 3.83 17.87
CA PHE A 173 8.46 2.55 17.20
C PHE A 173 9.37 2.38 15.99
N GLU A 174 9.57 3.44 15.20
CA GLU A 174 10.52 3.41 14.09
C GLU A 174 11.93 3.04 14.53
N GLU A 175 12.41 3.60 15.66
CA GLU A 175 13.71 3.23 16.24
C GLU A 175 13.76 1.77 16.69
N LYS A 176 12.64 1.18 17.14
CA LYS A 176 12.59 -0.25 17.50
C LYS A 176 12.69 -1.14 16.27
N ILE A 177 12.05 -0.75 15.17
CA ILE A 177 12.17 -1.44 13.88
C ILE A 177 13.61 -1.35 13.34
N LYS A 178 14.23 -0.16 13.39
CA LYS A 178 15.65 0.02 13.01
C LYS A 178 16.59 -0.85 13.85
N SER A 179 16.33 -0.93 15.16
CA SER A 179 17.11 -1.78 16.08
C SER A 179 16.93 -3.27 15.78
N LEU A 180 15.70 -3.72 15.53
CA LEU A 180 15.40 -5.09 15.12
C LEU A 180 16.12 -5.46 13.81
N ALA A 181 16.12 -4.54 12.84
CA ALA A 181 16.74 -4.74 11.54
C ALA A 181 18.25 -5.02 11.60
N GLN A 182 18.95 -4.55 12.64
CA GLN A 182 20.40 -4.81 12.81
C GLN A 182 20.72 -6.31 12.97
N PHE A 183 19.74 -7.11 13.41
CA PHE A 183 19.91 -8.55 13.64
C PHE A 183 19.39 -9.41 12.48
N PHE A 184 19.11 -8.80 11.32
CA PHE A 184 18.61 -9.47 10.13
C PHE A 184 19.47 -9.11 8.91
N ASP A 185 20.05 -10.13 8.27
CA ASP A 185 20.84 -9.97 7.07
C ASP A 185 19.95 -9.98 5.82
N ILE A 186 19.84 -8.83 5.18
CA ILE A 186 19.04 -8.62 3.97
C ILE A 186 19.58 -9.35 2.73
N TYR A 187 20.83 -9.81 2.74
CA TYR A 187 21.41 -10.53 1.60
C TYR A 187 21.15 -12.03 1.68
N THR A 188 21.03 -12.57 2.89
CA THR A 188 20.77 -14.00 3.12
C THR A 188 19.33 -14.29 3.55
N GLY A 189 18.58 -13.27 3.97
CA GLY A 189 17.24 -13.43 4.53
C GLY A 189 17.23 -14.12 5.89
N LYS A 190 18.36 -14.11 6.61
CA LYS A 190 18.55 -14.84 7.88
C LYS A 190 18.88 -13.91 9.03
N THR A 191 18.54 -14.34 10.25
CA THR A 191 18.96 -13.66 11.46
C THR A 191 20.46 -13.82 11.69
N THR A 192 21.18 -12.73 11.95
CA THR A 192 22.62 -12.76 12.24
C THR A 192 22.92 -13.16 13.68
N ASN A 193 21.98 -12.89 14.58
CA ASN A 193 22.01 -13.32 15.98
C ASN A 193 20.58 -13.58 16.46
N GLU A 194 20.20 -14.85 16.58
CA GLU A 194 18.83 -15.25 16.89
C GLU A 194 18.35 -14.73 18.26
N SER A 195 19.19 -14.82 19.30
CA SER A 195 18.83 -14.36 20.64
C SER A 195 18.56 -12.85 20.67
N MET A 196 19.45 -12.07 20.05
CA MET A 196 19.28 -10.60 19.97
C MET A 196 18.10 -10.22 19.07
N PHE A 197 17.86 -10.97 18.00
CA PHE A 197 16.69 -10.79 17.14
C PHE A 197 15.39 -10.99 17.95
N GLN A 198 15.26 -12.11 18.69
CA GLN A 198 14.09 -12.36 19.54
C GLN A 198 13.88 -11.24 20.58
N HIS A 199 14.97 -10.77 21.22
CA HIS A 199 14.90 -9.70 22.20
C HIS A 199 14.45 -8.37 21.57
N ALA A 200 15.03 -7.97 20.45
CA ALA A 200 14.63 -6.75 19.74
C ALA A 200 13.18 -6.85 19.22
N PHE A 201 12.75 -8.03 18.79
CA PHE A 201 11.37 -8.28 18.34
C PHE A 201 10.39 -8.08 19.50
N LEU A 202 10.69 -8.61 20.70
CA LEU A 202 9.90 -8.39 21.93
C LEU A 202 9.79 -6.90 22.30
N ILE A 203 10.85 -6.13 22.11
CA ILE A 203 10.83 -4.67 22.33
C ILE A 203 9.89 -4.00 21.32
N ALA A 204 9.99 -4.35 20.04
CA ALA A 204 9.11 -3.82 19.01
C ALA A 204 7.63 -4.18 19.26
N PHE A 205 7.34 -5.40 19.74
CA PHE A 205 6.01 -5.83 20.18
C PHE A 205 5.45 -4.97 21.29
N THR A 206 6.26 -4.74 22.32
CA THR A 206 5.84 -3.96 23.47
C THR A 206 5.48 -2.54 23.02
N GLU A 207 6.31 -1.94 22.16
CA GLU A 207 6.08 -0.59 21.66
C GLU A 207 4.84 -0.50 20.75
N ILE A 208 4.68 -1.41 19.79
CA ILE A 208 3.51 -1.37 18.89
C ILE A 208 2.20 -1.63 19.64
N GLY A 209 2.22 -2.49 20.66
CA GLY A 209 1.05 -2.80 21.48
C GLY A 209 0.54 -1.62 22.31
N LEU A 210 1.36 -0.58 22.54
CA LEU A 210 0.93 0.66 23.19
C LEU A 210 0.15 1.59 22.25
N HIS A 211 0.22 1.35 20.94
CA HIS A 211 -0.39 2.22 19.96
C HIS A 211 -1.91 1.97 19.86
N PRO A 212 -2.77 3.01 19.83
CA PRO A 212 -4.23 2.85 19.84
C PRO A 212 -4.83 2.02 18.70
N LEU A 213 -4.14 1.92 17.56
CA LEU A 213 -4.58 1.11 16.42
C LEU A 213 -4.33 -0.40 16.60
N TYR A 214 -3.40 -0.76 17.48
CA TYR A 214 -2.89 -2.12 17.67
C TYR A 214 -3.23 -2.68 19.06
N GLY A 215 -4.17 -2.04 19.76
CA GLY A 215 -4.61 -2.45 21.09
C GLY A 215 -5.37 -3.78 21.09
N SER A 216 -5.29 -4.49 22.21
CA SER A 216 -6.00 -5.75 22.42
C SER A 216 -7.53 -5.59 22.40
N ASP A 217 -8.04 -4.41 22.73
CA ASP A 217 -9.46 -4.03 22.60
C ASP A 217 -9.95 -4.02 21.15
N LYS A 218 -9.02 -3.89 20.18
CA LYS A 218 -9.29 -4.01 18.74
C LYS A 218 -9.10 -5.43 18.20
N GLY A 219 -8.83 -6.40 19.08
CA GLY A 219 -8.65 -7.81 18.74
C GLY A 219 -7.22 -8.20 18.38
N TRP A 220 -6.25 -7.29 18.51
CA TRP A 220 -4.84 -7.60 18.32
C TRP A 220 -4.29 -8.49 19.43
N LYS A 221 -3.48 -9.47 19.04
CA LYS A 221 -2.87 -10.45 19.94
C LYS A 221 -1.43 -10.73 19.54
N ILE A 222 -0.68 -11.28 20.49
CA ILE A 222 0.69 -11.74 20.29
C ILE A 222 0.63 -13.26 20.06
N GLY A 223 1.21 -13.76 18.97
CA GLY A 223 1.37 -15.19 18.74
C GLY A 223 2.42 -15.85 19.64
N PRO A 224 2.52 -17.19 19.63
CA PRO A 224 3.53 -17.91 20.40
C PRO A 224 4.94 -17.67 19.86
N SER A 225 5.93 -17.58 20.76
CA SER A 225 7.36 -17.59 20.43
C SER A 225 7.83 -18.99 19.99
N PRO A 226 8.95 -19.11 19.24
CA PRO A 226 9.85 -18.05 18.78
C PRO A 226 9.27 -17.23 17.63
N TYR A 227 9.58 -15.95 17.60
CA TYR A 227 9.11 -15.02 16.58
C TYR A 227 9.95 -15.14 15.32
N SER A 228 9.32 -15.09 14.16
CA SER A 228 10.01 -15.19 12.88
C SER A 228 9.33 -14.32 11.84
N VAL A 229 10.08 -13.97 10.79
CA VAL A 229 9.54 -13.34 9.59
C VAL A 229 9.22 -14.44 8.59
N ARG A 230 7.98 -14.47 8.07
CA ARG A 230 7.47 -15.56 7.23
C ARG A 230 7.73 -15.33 5.76
N ILE A 231 7.58 -14.09 5.31
CA ILE A 231 7.68 -13.67 3.92
C ILE A 231 9.04 -13.02 3.66
N LEU A 232 9.52 -12.13 4.54
CA LEU A 232 10.73 -11.34 4.28
C LEU A 232 11.95 -12.19 3.94
N SER A 233 12.18 -13.30 4.66
CA SER A 233 13.28 -14.21 4.36
C SER A 233 13.25 -14.72 2.92
N SER A 234 12.08 -15.00 2.37
CA SER A 234 11.92 -15.47 0.99
C SER A 234 12.08 -14.36 -0.06
N LEU A 235 11.83 -13.09 0.30
CA LEU A 235 12.00 -11.97 -0.63
C LEU A 235 13.47 -11.63 -0.88
N MET A 236 14.36 -11.99 0.04
CA MET A 236 15.77 -11.63 0.00
C MET A 236 16.63 -12.61 -0.81
N ILE A 237 16.19 -13.86 -0.93
CA ILE A 237 16.89 -14.93 -1.63
C ILE A 237 16.75 -14.74 -3.15
N ASN A 238 17.86 -14.94 -3.88
CA ASN A 238 17.90 -14.93 -5.36
C ASN A 238 17.27 -16.19 -5.94
#